data_AF-A0A2R6D5C6-F1
#
_entry.id   AF-A0A2R6D5C6-F1
#
_cell.length_a   1.000
_cell.length_b   1.000
_cell.length_c   1.000
_cell.angle_alpha   90.00
_cell.angle_beta   90.00
_cell.angle_gamma   90.00
#
_symmetry.space_group_name_H-M   'P 1'
#
loop_
_entity.id
_entity.type
_entity.pdbx_description
1 polymer ?
#
loop_
_entity_poly.entity_id
_entity_poly.type
_entity_poly.pdbx_seq_one_letter_code
_entity_poly.pdbx_strand_id
1 'polypeptide(L)'
;MDLDRETVWQIGATVAAVVLFVVALAVLSQVFVNDVAVENEPVSGELDGDIQDMTVQDGSVTGTFDGELEGDFQGNLSKDFDVELTANVEGTVGDGTMTGTLEGNVDQPVEGTISGDVENGTLDTETGELTGEFSGTVNGTTEQVSPDGGIALVALIGAFIVAMPLIGYVIRRATHEDEE
;
A
#
# COMPACT_ATOMS: atom_id res chain seq x y z
N MET A 1 15.04 43.36 -22.77
CA MET A 1 15.89 42.18 -23.04
C MET A 1 15.10 41.36 -24.02
N ASP A 2 15.43 41.50 -25.30
CA ASP A 2 14.85 40.65 -26.33
C ASP A 2 15.54 39.30 -26.20
N LEU A 3 14.74 38.24 -26.02
CA LEU A 3 15.27 36.89 -26.02
C LEU A 3 15.58 36.52 -27.47
N ASP A 4 16.85 36.22 -27.76
CA ASP A 4 17.24 35.75 -29.08
C ASP A 4 16.51 34.45 -29.42
N ARG A 5 16.12 34.28 -30.68
CA ARG A 5 15.32 33.13 -31.14
C ARG A 5 16.00 31.79 -30.83
N GLU A 6 17.34 31.78 -30.81
CA GLU A 6 18.18 30.64 -30.38
C GLU A 6 17.99 30.30 -28.90
N THR A 7 18.00 31.31 -28.01
CA THR A 7 17.78 31.13 -26.58
C THR A 7 16.37 30.58 -26.30
N VAL A 8 15.36 31.09 -27.02
CA VAL A 8 13.98 30.61 -26.92
C VAL A 8 13.86 29.14 -27.35
N TRP A 9 14.53 28.75 -28.44
CA TRP A 9 14.53 27.37 -28.94
C TRP A 9 15.26 26.40 -27.99
N GLN A 10 16.40 26.80 -27.45
CA GLN A 10 17.17 25.99 -26.52
C GLN A 10 16.41 25.75 -25.19
N ILE A 11 15.79 26.81 -24.65
CA ILE A 11 14.96 26.70 -23.45
C ILE A 11 13.71 25.86 -23.77
N GLY A 12 13.06 26.11 -24.91
CA GLY A 12 11.87 25.34 -25.33
C GLY A 12 12.15 23.84 -25.48
N ALA A 13 13.27 23.47 -26.09
CA ALA A 13 13.64 22.07 -26.29
C ALA A 13 13.99 21.35 -24.97
N THR A 14 14.68 22.03 -24.05
CA THR A 14 15.01 21.44 -22.73
C THR A 14 13.75 21.27 -21.88
N VAL A 15 12.86 22.27 -21.87
CA VAL A 15 11.55 22.16 -21.20
C VAL A 15 10.72 21.02 -21.80
N ALA A 16 10.66 20.90 -23.12
CA ALA A 16 9.94 19.81 -23.78
C ALA A 16 10.54 18.43 -23.42
N ALA A 17 11.86 18.30 -23.35
CA ALA A 17 12.52 17.05 -22.96
C ALA A 17 12.21 16.67 -21.51
N VAL A 18 12.19 17.63 -20.59
CA VAL A 18 11.81 17.40 -19.18
C VAL A 18 10.35 16.96 -19.08
N VAL A 19 9.45 17.63 -19.80
CA VAL A 19 8.03 17.25 -19.82
C VAL A 19 7.86 15.82 -20.33
N LEU A 20 8.55 15.46 -21.41
CA LEU A 20 8.51 14.10 -21.96
C LEU A 20 9.05 13.08 -20.96
N PHE A 21 10.15 13.40 -20.27
CA PHE A 21 10.70 12.54 -19.22
C PHE A 21 9.73 12.33 -18.05
N VAL A 22 9.05 13.38 -17.59
CA VAL A 22 8.02 13.27 -16.54
C VAL A 22 6.83 12.42 -17.01
N VAL A 23 6.39 12.60 -18.26
CA VAL A 23 5.34 11.74 -18.85
C VAL A 23 5.80 10.29 -18.91
N ALA A 24 7.04 10.03 -19.31
CA ALA A 24 7.60 8.68 -19.34
C ALA A 24 7.68 8.07 -17.93
N LEU A 25 8.05 8.85 -16.90
CA LEU A 25 8.03 8.40 -15.51
C LEU A 25 6.61 8.04 -15.04
N ALA A 26 5.62 8.85 -15.37
CA ALA A 26 4.22 8.57 -15.01
C ALA A 26 3.70 7.29 -15.69
N VAL A 27 4.12 7.03 -16.93
CA VAL A 27 3.80 5.76 -17.61
C VAL A 27 4.54 4.60 -16.96
N LEU A 28 5.84 4.75 -16.64
CA LEU A 28 6.60 3.71 -15.93
C LEU A 28 5.96 3.36 -14.58
N SER A 29 5.53 4.34 -13.79
CA SER A 29 4.93 4.08 -12.48
C SER A 29 3.66 3.24 -12.56
N GLN A 30 2.93 3.30 -13.67
CA GLN A 30 1.71 2.49 -13.85
C GLN A 30 1.99 1.07 -14.35
N VAL A 31 3.10 0.85 -15.05
CA VAL A 31 3.41 -0.44 -15.70
C VAL A 31 4.08 -1.43 -14.73
N PHE A 32 4.76 -0.94 -13.71
CA PHE A 32 5.61 -1.77 -12.86
C PHE A 32 5.08 -2.03 -11.45
N VAL A 33 3.86 -1.60 -11.15
CA VAL A 33 3.12 -2.07 -9.97
C VAL A 33 2.47 -3.40 -10.34
N ASN A 34 2.73 -4.45 -9.57
CA ASN A 34 2.12 -5.76 -9.77
C ASN A 34 1.44 -6.21 -8.48
N ASP A 35 0.31 -6.89 -8.63
CA ASP A 35 -0.34 -7.61 -7.56
C ASP A 35 0.51 -8.82 -7.17
N VAL A 36 0.95 -8.84 -5.92
CA VAL A 36 1.65 -9.97 -5.33
C VAL A 36 0.70 -10.66 -4.36
N ALA A 37 0.51 -11.96 -4.57
CA ALA A 37 -0.26 -12.78 -3.66
C ALA A 37 0.43 -12.86 -2.29
N VAL A 38 -0.34 -12.62 -1.23
CA VAL A 38 0.02 -12.81 0.16
C VAL A 38 -0.71 -14.06 0.64
N GLU A 39 0.03 -15.09 1.03
CA GLU A 39 -0.54 -16.38 1.46
C GLU A 39 -0.05 -16.73 2.86
N ASN A 40 -0.99 -16.88 3.79
CA ASN A 40 -0.76 -17.26 5.18
C ASN A 40 0.31 -16.40 5.87
N GLU A 41 0.29 -15.09 5.61
CA GLU A 41 1.24 -14.17 6.23
C GLU A 41 0.84 -13.97 7.70
N PRO A 42 1.72 -14.31 8.67
CA PRO A 42 1.37 -14.21 10.08
C PRO A 42 1.25 -12.76 10.53
N VAL A 43 0.24 -12.51 11.36
CA VAL A 43 -0.05 -11.20 11.93
C VAL A 43 -0.29 -11.31 13.43
N SER A 44 0.09 -10.26 14.15
CA SER A 44 -0.25 -10.09 15.56
C SER A 44 -0.54 -8.63 15.85
N GLY A 45 -1.44 -8.35 16.78
CA GLY A 45 -1.81 -6.97 17.09
C GLY A 45 -2.77 -6.87 18.27
N GLU A 46 -3.27 -5.66 18.47
CA GLU A 46 -4.26 -5.28 19.46
C GLU A 46 -5.57 -4.93 18.73
N LEU A 47 -6.67 -5.50 19.19
CA LEU A 47 -8.03 -5.18 18.75
C LEU A 47 -8.64 -4.13 19.66
N ASP A 48 -9.37 -3.19 19.08
CA ASP A 48 -10.23 -2.24 19.78
C ASP A 48 -11.49 -1.99 18.95
N GLY A 49 -12.68 -2.23 19.50
CA GLY A 49 -13.93 -2.04 18.78
C GLY A 49 -15.14 -2.65 19.47
N ASP A 50 -16.21 -2.85 18.70
CA ASP A 50 -17.51 -3.29 19.22
C ASP A 50 -18.00 -4.54 18.50
N ILE A 51 -18.62 -5.46 19.25
CA ILE A 51 -19.38 -6.59 18.68
C ILE A 51 -20.83 -6.16 18.46
N GLN A 52 -21.18 -5.95 17.20
CA GLN A 52 -22.55 -5.73 16.73
C GLN A 52 -23.33 -7.04 16.66
N ASP A 53 -24.66 -6.94 16.83
CA ASP A 53 -25.59 -8.07 16.83
C ASP A 53 -25.16 -9.23 17.77
N MET A 54 -24.50 -8.87 18.88
CA MET A 54 -23.94 -9.81 19.83
C MET A 54 -25.03 -10.68 20.47
N THR A 55 -24.79 -11.99 20.46
CA THR A 55 -25.59 -12.98 21.17
C THR A 55 -24.71 -13.68 22.19
N VAL A 56 -25.15 -13.69 23.46
CA VAL A 56 -24.47 -14.41 24.55
C VAL A 56 -25.39 -15.50 25.10
N GLN A 57 -24.96 -16.76 25.02
CA GLN A 57 -25.69 -17.92 25.56
C GLN A 57 -24.71 -18.88 26.25
N ASP A 58 -24.95 -19.16 27.53
CA ASP A 58 -24.12 -20.06 28.35
C ASP A 58 -22.61 -19.74 28.29
N GLY A 59 -22.26 -18.45 28.25
CA GLY A 59 -20.88 -17.98 28.13
C GLY A 59 -20.28 -18.05 26.72
N SER A 60 -21.02 -18.57 25.74
CA SER A 60 -20.63 -18.47 24.32
C SER A 60 -21.08 -17.13 23.75
N VAL A 61 -20.24 -16.52 22.94
CA VAL A 61 -20.45 -15.21 22.30
C VAL A 61 -20.38 -15.39 20.79
N THR A 62 -21.33 -14.83 20.06
CA THR A 62 -21.30 -14.72 18.60
C THR A 62 -21.74 -13.33 18.16
N GLY A 63 -21.16 -12.79 17.10
CA GLY A 63 -21.57 -11.49 16.55
C GLY A 63 -20.66 -11.02 15.41
N THR A 64 -20.77 -9.74 15.06
CA THR A 64 -19.89 -9.10 14.08
C THR A 64 -19.05 -8.04 14.78
N PHE A 65 -17.75 -8.25 14.85
CA PHE A 65 -16.80 -7.22 15.27
C PHE A 65 -16.69 -6.14 14.21
N ASP A 66 -16.73 -4.89 14.66
CA ASP A 66 -16.48 -3.68 13.89
C ASP A 66 -15.52 -2.82 14.73
N GLY A 67 -14.30 -2.62 14.24
CA GLY A 67 -13.26 -1.96 15.02
C GLY A 67 -11.94 -1.85 14.27
N GLU A 68 -10.90 -1.54 15.03
CA GLU A 68 -9.53 -1.37 14.53
C GLU A 68 -8.66 -2.56 14.98
N LEU A 69 -7.69 -2.92 14.12
CA LEU A 69 -6.60 -3.83 14.44
C LEU A 69 -5.28 -3.11 14.17
N GLU A 70 -4.54 -2.80 15.24
CA GLU A 70 -3.19 -2.24 15.17
C GLU A 70 -2.16 -3.36 15.43
N GLY A 71 -1.21 -3.55 14.53
CA GLY A 71 -0.28 -4.68 14.67
C GLY A 71 0.82 -4.76 13.63
N ASP A 72 1.45 -5.93 13.56
CA ASP A 72 2.62 -6.18 12.71
C ASP A 72 2.44 -7.43 11.85
N PHE A 73 2.89 -7.34 10.59
CA PHE A 73 3.20 -8.53 9.79
C PHE A 73 4.52 -9.14 10.27
N GLN A 74 4.56 -10.44 10.51
CA GLN A 74 5.78 -11.10 11.00
C GLN A 74 6.62 -11.77 9.90
N GLY A 75 6.10 -11.84 8.66
CA GLY A 75 6.75 -12.51 7.54
C GLY A 75 7.40 -11.55 6.54
N ASN A 76 7.11 -11.75 5.25
CA ASN A 76 7.74 -11.00 4.17
C ASN A 76 7.27 -9.54 4.10
N LEU A 77 6.11 -9.22 4.66
CA LEU A 77 5.57 -7.86 4.63
C LEU A 77 6.08 -6.99 5.78
N SER A 78 6.76 -7.56 6.78
CA SER A 78 7.31 -6.94 8.02
C SER A 78 7.15 -5.42 8.11
N LYS A 79 5.94 -5.01 8.46
CA LYS A 79 5.47 -3.63 8.57
C LYS A 79 4.36 -3.58 9.61
N ASP A 80 4.35 -2.49 10.33
CA ASP A 80 3.26 -2.07 11.18
C ASP A 80 2.04 -1.73 10.30
N PHE A 81 0.84 -2.01 10.80
CA PHE A 81 -0.42 -1.69 10.15
C PHE A 81 -1.47 -1.27 11.16
N ASP A 82 -2.43 -0.50 10.68
CA ASP A 82 -3.61 -0.02 11.39
C ASP A 82 -4.75 -0.10 10.38
N VAL A 83 -5.75 -0.93 10.68
CA VAL A 83 -6.82 -1.29 9.74
C VAL A 83 -8.17 -1.34 10.42
N GLU A 84 -9.17 -0.80 9.73
CA GLU A 84 -10.58 -1.07 10.04
C GLU A 84 -10.89 -2.53 9.66
N LEU A 85 -11.53 -3.25 10.58
CA LEU A 85 -11.81 -4.67 10.50
C LEU A 85 -13.28 -4.92 10.80
N THR A 86 -13.99 -5.45 9.80
CA THR A 86 -15.31 -6.05 9.99
C THR A 86 -15.20 -7.57 9.89
N ALA A 87 -15.55 -8.26 10.97
CA ALA A 87 -15.34 -9.70 11.06
C ALA A 87 -16.37 -10.45 11.89
N ASN A 88 -16.62 -11.70 11.54
CA ASN A 88 -17.43 -12.57 12.37
C ASN A 88 -16.62 -13.01 13.58
N VAL A 89 -17.24 -12.95 14.76
CA VAL A 89 -16.65 -13.39 16.02
C VAL A 89 -17.41 -14.57 16.57
N GLU A 90 -16.67 -15.60 16.96
CA GLU A 90 -17.17 -16.72 17.77
C GLU A 90 -16.21 -16.94 18.94
N GLY A 91 -16.72 -16.97 20.17
CA GLY A 91 -15.84 -17.10 21.33
C GLY A 91 -16.56 -17.49 22.61
N THR A 92 -15.80 -17.50 23.69
CA THR A 92 -16.29 -17.71 25.05
C THR A 92 -15.89 -16.55 25.94
N VAL A 93 -16.81 -16.11 26.79
CA VAL A 93 -16.57 -15.07 27.80
C VAL A 93 -16.76 -15.66 29.21
N GLY A 94 -15.83 -15.33 30.10
CA GLY A 94 -15.86 -15.69 31.51
C GLY A 94 -15.17 -14.64 32.35
N ASP A 95 -15.84 -14.17 33.42
CA ASP A 95 -15.33 -13.11 34.32
C ASP A 95 -14.86 -11.83 33.60
N GLY A 96 -15.48 -11.50 32.46
CA GLY A 96 -15.15 -10.34 31.62
C GLY A 96 -14.00 -10.58 30.63
N THR A 97 -13.31 -11.73 30.72
CA THR A 97 -12.28 -12.14 29.77
C THR A 97 -12.89 -12.94 28.62
N MET A 98 -12.48 -12.63 27.40
CA MET A 98 -12.94 -13.25 26.17
C MET A 98 -11.77 -13.93 25.43
N THR A 99 -12.05 -15.13 24.92
CA THR A 99 -11.21 -15.83 23.95
C THR A 99 -12.07 -16.28 22.79
N GLY A 100 -11.59 -16.19 21.56
CA GLY A 100 -12.40 -16.58 20.40
C GLY A 100 -11.65 -16.54 19.10
N THR A 101 -12.37 -16.78 18.01
CA THR A 101 -11.87 -16.67 16.64
C THR A 101 -12.54 -15.52 15.94
N LEU A 102 -11.79 -14.88 15.05
CA LEU A 102 -12.25 -13.78 14.21
C LEU A 102 -11.94 -14.11 12.74
N GLU A 103 -12.92 -13.95 11.85
CA GLU A 103 -12.77 -14.09 10.39
C GLU A 103 -13.43 -12.91 9.66
N GLY A 104 -12.64 -12.15 8.91
CA GLY A 104 -13.09 -10.91 8.28
C GLY A 104 -12.33 -10.53 7.02
N ASN A 105 -12.67 -9.38 6.46
CA ASN A 105 -11.98 -8.80 5.31
C ASN A 105 -11.13 -7.59 5.76
N VAL A 106 -10.04 -7.36 5.04
CA VAL A 106 -9.14 -6.22 5.20
C VAL A 106 -8.86 -5.62 3.82
N ASP A 107 -8.77 -4.30 3.72
CA ASP A 107 -8.55 -3.62 2.43
C ASP A 107 -7.09 -3.19 2.21
N GLN A 108 -6.39 -2.78 3.26
CA GLN A 108 -4.99 -2.33 3.20
C GLN A 108 -4.23 -2.81 4.43
N PRO A 109 -2.90 -2.99 4.37
CA PRO A 109 -2.03 -2.96 3.17
C PRO A 109 -2.13 -4.23 2.30
N VAL A 110 -2.97 -5.19 2.71
CA VAL A 110 -3.33 -6.38 1.95
C VAL A 110 -4.83 -6.34 1.75
N GLU A 111 -5.28 -6.41 0.50
CA GLU A 111 -6.70 -6.57 0.17
C GLU A 111 -7.02 -8.06 0.20
N GLY A 112 -7.86 -8.50 1.14
CA GLY A 112 -8.18 -9.92 1.29
C GLY A 112 -8.87 -10.27 2.60
N THR A 113 -8.61 -11.48 3.08
CA THR A 113 -9.23 -12.07 4.27
C THR A 113 -8.22 -12.24 5.40
N ILE A 114 -8.66 -11.95 6.62
CA ILE A 114 -7.91 -12.18 7.85
C ILE A 114 -8.65 -13.21 8.71
N SER A 115 -7.90 -14.13 9.32
CA SER A 115 -8.44 -15.07 10.30
C SER A 115 -7.46 -15.26 11.46
N GLY A 116 -7.97 -15.34 12.69
CA GLY A 116 -7.11 -15.59 13.84
C GLY A 116 -7.87 -15.75 15.14
N ASP A 117 -7.10 -15.87 16.21
CA ASP A 117 -7.58 -16.00 17.57
C ASP A 117 -7.46 -14.66 18.32
N VAL A 118 -8.44 -14.39 19.17
CA VAL A 118 -8.41 -13.34 20.19
C VAL A 118 -8.04 -13.99 21.51
N GLU A 119 -6.96 -13.52 22.12
CA GLU A 119 -6.49 -13.92 23.44
C GLU A 119 -6.51 -12.73 24.40
N ASN A 120 -6.68 -13.02 25.70
CA ASN A 120 -6.69 -12.02 26.76
C ASN A 120 -7.68 -10.85 26.50
N GLY A 121 -8.77 -11.11 25.78
CA GLY A 121 -9.73 -10.09 25.42
C GLY A 121 -10.54 -9.63 26.63
N THR A 122 -10.90 -8.35 26.68
CA THR A 122 -11.90 -7.82 27.62
C THR A 122 -13.17 -7.51 26.84
N LEU A 123 -14.28 -8.17 27.20
CA LEU A 123 -15.59 -7.96 26.58
C LEU A 123 -16.57 -7.39 27.59
N ASP A 124 -17.07 -6.18 27.32
CA ASP A 124 -18.26 -5.66 28.00
C ASP A 124 -19.51 -6.21 27.31
N THR A 125 -20.21 -7.14 27.97
CA THR A 125 -21.40 -7.77 27.38
C THR A 125 -22.63 -6.84 27.33
N GLU A 126 -22.59 -5.68 28.01
CA GLU A 126 -23.67 -4.69 27.96
C GLU A 126 -23.51 -3.73 26.79
N THR A 127 -22.28 -3.28 26.50
CA THR A 127 -21.99 -2.34 25.39
C THR A 127 -21.58 -3.05 24.10
N GLY A 128 -20.94 -4.22 24.20
CA GLY A 128 -20.33 -4.93 23.09
C GLY A 128 -18.85 -4.58 22.88
N GLU A 129 -18.29 -3.66 23.68
CA GLU A 129 -16.88 -3.24 23.57
C GLU A 129 -15.95 -4.44 23.80
N LEU A 130 -15.09 -4.69 22.82
CA LEU A 130 -14.06 -5.73 22.81
C LEU A 130 -12.69 -5.09 22.61
N THR A 131 -11.80 -5.33 23.56
CA THR A 131 -10.35 -5.12 23.38
C THR A 131 -9.63 -6.45 23.54
N GLY A 132 -8.46 -6.65 22.92
CA GLY A 132 -7.70 -7.89 23.13
C GLY A 132 -6.48 -8.06 22.25
N GLU A 133 -5.71 -9.10 22.51
CA GLU A 133 -4.58 -9.48 21.66
C GLU A 133 -5.09 -10.37 20.52
N PHE A 134 -4.68 -10.08 19.30
CA PHE A 134 -4.99 -10.88 18.11
C PHE A 134 -3.75 -11.59 17.60
N SER A 135 -3.89 -12.86 17.23
CA SER A 135 -2.87 -13.61 16.50
C SER A 135 -3.52 -14.42 15.39
N GLY A 136 -3.02 -14.25 14.16
CA GLY A 136 -3.66 -14.87 13.00
C GLY A 136 -2.82 -14.85 11.74
N THR A 137 -3.51 -14.99 10.62
CA THR A 137 -2.93 -14.94 9.28
C THR A 137 -3.80 -14.10 8.35
N VAL A 138 -3.15 -13.41 7.41
CA VAL A 138 -3.83 -12.76 6.28
C VAL A 138 -3.57 -13.53 4.98
N ASN A 139 -4.57 -13.55 4.12
CA ASN A 139 -4.48 -14.01 2.73
C ASN A 139 -5.06 -12.94 1.82
N GLY A 140 -4.41 -12.61 0.71
CA GLY A 140 -4.90 -11.58 -0.18
C GLY A 140 -3.90 -11.15 -1.24
N THR A 141 -4.02 -9.90 -1.68
CA THR A 141 -3.13 -9.28 -2.65
C THR A 141 -2.58 -7.97 -2.11
N THR A 142 -1.30 -7.71 -2.38
CA THR A 142 -0.65 -6.43 -2.08
C THR A 142 0.06 -5.91 -3.32
N GLU A 143 0.09 -4.59 -3.49
CA GLU A 143 0.76 -3.94 -4.60
C GLU A 143 2.27 -3.79 -4.30
N GLN A 144 3.12 -4.36 -5.15
CA GLN A 144 4.57 -4.18 -5.07
C GLN A 144 5.19 -3.71 -6.38
N VAL A 145 6.21 -2.87 -6.26
CA VAL A 145 7.03 -2.46 -7.42
C VAL A 145 7.90 -3.64 -7.83
N SER A 146 7.74 -4.08 -9.08
CA SER A 146 8.58 -5.14 -9.64
C SER A 146 10.07 -4.72 -9.68
N PRO A 147 11.02 -5.65 -9.45
CA PRO A 147 12.45 -5.43 -9.69
C PRO A 147 12.74 -4.83 -11.07
N ASP A 148 11.95 -5.20 -12.08
CA ASP A 148 12.08 -4.69 -13.45
C ASP A 148 11.75 -3.20 -13.54
N GLY A 149 10.87 -2.69 -12.67
CA GLY A 149 10.55 -1.26 -12.58
C GLY A 149 11.75 -0.44 -12.11
N GLY A 150 12.53 -0.98 -11.17
CA GLY A 150 13.79 -0.35 -10.74
C GLY A 150 14.80 -0.25 -11.88
N ILE A 151 14.97 -1.32 -12.66
CA ILE A 151 15.87 -1.33 -13.83
C ILE A 151 15.37 -0.37 -14.91
N ALA A 152 14.08 -0.36 -15.20
CA ALA A 152 13.47 0.52 -16.18
C ALA A 152 13.62 2.01 -15.80
N LEU A 153 13.49 2.33 -14.50
CA LEU A 153 13.75 3.67 -13.98
C LEU A 153 15.21 4.09 -14.21
N VAL A 154 16.17 3.23 -13.87
CA VAL A 154 17.60 3.50 -14.10
C VAL A 154 17.89 3.67 -15.60
N ALA A 155 17.30 2.84 -16.45
CA ALA A 155 17.45 2.95 -17.91
C ALA A 155 16.87 4.25 -18.45
N LEU A 156 15.68 4.68 -17.97
CA LEU A 156 15.07 5.94 -18.38
C LEU A 156 15.93 7.14 -17.94
N ILE A 157 16.45 7.14 -16.71
CA ILE A 157 17.37 8.17 -16.22
C ILE A 157 18.63 8.22 -17.09
N GLY A 158 19.22 7.06 -17.38
CA GLY A 158 20.40 6.97 -18.26
C GLY A 158 20.12 7.52 -19.67
N ALA A 159 18.98 7.16 -20.26
CA ALA A 159 18.56 7.66 -21.57
C ALA A 159 18.36 9.19 -21.55
N PHE A 160 17.75 9.74 -20.50
CA PHE A 160 17.55 11.17 -20.34
C PHE A 160 18.87 11.95 -20.22
N ILE A 161 19.82 11.42 -19.43
CA ILE A 161 21.16 12.00 -19.27
C ILE A 161 21.90 12.04 -20.61
N VAL A 162 21.75 11.03 -21.47
CA VAL A 162 22.38 10.99 -22.80
C VAL A 162 21.62 11.86 -23.82
N ALA A 163 20.29 11.89 -23.75
CA ALA A 163 19.45 12.65 -24.66
C ALA A 163 19.66 14.16 -24.53
N MET A 164 19.83 14.68 -23.31
CA MET A 164 20.01 16.12 -23.08
C MET A 164 21.23 16.73 -23.83
N PRO A 165 22.45 16.16 -23.71
CA PRO A 165 23.60 16.58 -24.52
C PRO A 165 23.40 16.41 -26.02
N LEU A 166 22.75 15.32 -26.46
CA LEU A 166 22.49 15.06 -27.88
C LEU A 166 21.53 16.09 -28.48
N ILE A 167 20.45 16.43 -27.77
CA ILE A 167 19.52 17.49 -28.18
C ILE A 167 20.27 18.81 -28.29
N GLY A 168 21.11 19.15 -27.29
CA GLY A 168 21.96 20.33 -27.34
C GLY A 168 22.91 20.33 -28.54
N TYR A 169 23.54 19.19 -28.84
CA TYR A 169 24.42 19.04 -30.00
C TYR A 169 23.69 19.20 -31.33
N VAL A 170 22.50 18.60 -31.48
CA VAL A 170 21.69 18.69 -32.70
C VAL A 170 21.21 20.12 -32.93
N ILE A 171 20.74 20.81 -31.89
CA ILE A 171 20.32 22.22 -31.99
C ILE A 171 21.50 23.07 -32.45
N ARG A 172 22.67 22.91 -31.83
CA ARG A 172 23.89 23.64 -32.21
C ARG A 172 24.30 23.38 -33.65
N ARG A 173 24.17 22.14 -34.12
CA ARG A 173 24.49 21.81 -35.51
C ARG A 173 23.49 22.45 -36.49
N ALA A 174 22.21 22.38 -36.20
CA ALA A 174 21.16 22.93 -37.06
C ALA A 174 21.25 24.46 -37.17
N THR A 175 21.61 25.16 -36.08
CA THR A 175 21.77 26.62 -36.11
C THR A 175 23.05 27.07 -36.82
N HIS A 176 24.08 26.23 -36.94
CA HIS A 176 25.30 26.56 -37.71
C HIS A 176 25.15 26.37 -39.22
N GLU A 177 24.16 25.62 -39.72
CA GLU A 177 23.92 25.46 -41.17
C GLU A 177 23.19 26.66 -41.80
N ASP A 178 22.63 27.56 -40.99
CA ASP A 178 21.93 28.79 -41.45
C ASP A 178 22.88 30.00 -41.65
N GLU A 179 24.17 29.88 -41.33
CA GLU A 179 25.17 30.97 -41.37
C GLU A 179 26.24 30.87 -42.49
N GLU A 180 26.19 29.86 -43.37
CA GLU A 180 26.98 29.78 -44.63
C GLU A 180 26.16 30.16 -45.87
#